data_AF-A0A4P9YE62-F1
#
_entry.id   AF-A0A4P9YE62-F1
#
_cell.length_a   1.000
_cell.length_b   1.000
_cell.length_c   1.000
_cell.angle_alpha   90.00
_cell.angle_beta   90.00
_cell.angle_gamma   90.00
#
_symmetry.space_group_name_H-M   'P 1'
#
loop_
_entity.id
_entity.type
_entity.pdbx_description
1 polymer ?
#
loop_
_entity_poly.entity_id
_entity_poly.type
_entity_poly.pdbx_seq_one_letter_code
_entity_poly.pdbx_strand_id
1 'polypeptide(L)'
;MSESVHYHLEKMVPELEEYVKTKIFSQDEVKNIVKKRTQMEYRISKNMAEKADFLKYIEYELNLETLRKARKERLGIKLKHDSPAEHSIVGHIYQIFDRALRKFGGDVSLWLQYIECAKQNNSSSILGRLFARAIQVHPMKPGFWIMAASWEFEQNGNVGAARKLMQRALRINPQAEKLWLEYFRLEWMFINLLKERRKVLGLKDQEQEGQIEIPQLEEEKESTFSLKSFDGIVPIIIYKNACSVLQSQSFHKNALEIAKQYEGSEKCQALIIET
;
A
#
# COMPACT_ATOMS: atom_id res chain seq x y z
N MET A 1 13.24 13.50 34.51
CA MET A 1 12.27 14.35 33.76
C MET A 1 12.76 14.44 32.34
N SER A 2 11.88 14.17 31.38
CA SER A 2 12.26 13.49 30.13
C SER A 2 12.84 14.46 29.10
N GLU A 3 14.17 14.48 28.99
CA GLU A 3 14.91 15.08 27.85
C GLU A 3 14.29 14.68 26.50
N SER A 4 13.83 13.43 26.39
CA SER A 4 13.09 12.95 25.22
C SER A 4 11.83 13.77 24.92
N VAL A 5 11.01 14.13 25.91
CA VAL A 5 9.78 14.91 25.64
C VAL A 5 10.13 16.34 25.21
N HIS A 6 11.11 16.96 25.88
CA HIS A 6 11.59 18.29 25.49
C HIS A 6 12.11 18.31 24.05
N TYR A 7 12.90 17.31 23.66
CA TYR A 7 13.39 17.16 22.29
C TYR A 7 12.27 17.08 21.24
N HIS A 8 11.19 16.34 21.51
CA HIS A 8 10.06 16.28 20.57
C HIS A 8 9.30 17.60 20.52
N LEU A 9 9.09 18.26 21.66
CA LEU A 9 8.41 19.56 21.69
C LEU A 9 9.21 20.66 20.97
N GLU A 10 10.54 20.67 21.09
CA GLU A 10 11.41 21.62 20.38
C GLU A 10 11.33 21.46 18.87
N LYS A 11 11.25 20.23 18.36
CA LYS A 11 11.05 19.98 16.91
C LYS A 11 9.74 20.55 16.36
N MET A 12 8.74 20.75 17.22
CA MET A 12 7.43 21.28 16.84
C MET A 12 7.37 22.82 16.95
N VAL A 13 8.40 23.50 17.44
CA VAL A 13 8.38 24.96 17.57
C VAL A 13 8.31 25.67 16.20
N PRO A 14 9.12 25.31 15.19
CA PRO A 14 9.13 26.02 13.91
C PRO A 14 7.77 26.01 13.19
N GLU A 15 7.04 24.89 13.24
CA GLU A 15 5.71 24.79 12.63
C GLU A 15 4.68 25.72 13.32
N LEU A 16 4.76 25.84 14.64
CA LEU A 16 3.84 26.67 15.41
C LEU A 16 4.11 28.16 15.20
N GLU A 17 5.38 28.55 15.07
CA GLU A 17 5.75 29.91 14.72
C GLU A 17 5.22 30.30 13.33
N GLU A 18 5.33 29.39 12.36
CA GLU A 18 4.83 29.62 11.01
C GLU A 18 3.31 29.77 10.98
N TYR A 19 2.58 28.99 11.78
CA TYR A 19 1.12 29.14 11.93
C TYR A 19 0.69 30.49 12.52
N VAL A 20 1.48 31.06 13.43
CA VAL A 20 1.22 32.40 13.97
C VAL A 20 1.52 33.45 12.91
N LYS A 21 2.63 33.31 12.17
CA LYS A 21 3.01 34.23 11.08
C LYS A 21 1.95 34.28 9.97
N THR A 22 1.41 33.12 9.60
CA THR A 22 0.38 33.00 8.56
C THR A 22 -1.04 33.27 9.08
N LYS A 23 -1.19 33.56 10.38
CA LYS A 23 -2.47 33.84 11.05
C LYS A 23 -3.52 32.74 10.88
N ILE A 24 -3.11 31.48 10.67
CA ILE A 24 -4.01 30.32 10.62
C ILE A 24 -4.54 30.00 12.03
N PHE A 25 -3.69 30.20 13.04
CA PHE A 25 -4.01 30.02 14.45
C PHE A 25 -3.70 31.28 15.24
N SER A 26 -4.52 31.56 16.25
CA SER A 26 -4.24 32.61 17.24
C SER A 26 -3.15 32.16 18.22
N GLN A 27 -2.44 33.10 18.84
CA GLN A 27 -1.43 32.79 19.85
C GLN A 27 -2.01 31.99 21.03
N ASP A 28 -3.25 32.26 21.43
CA ASP A 28 -3.88 31.52 22.53
C ASP A 28 -4.30 30.10 22.13
N GLU A 29 -4.68 29.89 20.86
CA GLU A 29 -4.92 28.56 20.32
C GLU A 29 -3.63 27.74 20.27
N VAL A 30 -2.52 28.36 19.85
CA VAL A 30 -1.20 27.72 19.83
C VAL A 30 -0.76 27.34 21.24
N LYS A 31 -0.95 28.21 22.24
CA LYS A 31 -0.68 27.85 23.66
C LYS A 31 -1.50 26.62 24.09
N ASN A 32 -2.77 26.55 23.69
CA ASN A 32 -3.61 25.39 23.99
C ASN A 32 -3.13 24.12 23.26
N ILE A 33 -2.67 24.22 22.02
CA ILE A 33 -2.08 23.11 21.25
C ILE A 33 -0.82 22.61 21.95
N VAL A 34 0.10 23.52 22.32
CA VAL A 34 1.34 23.17 23.04
C VAL A 34 1.03 22.47 24.36
N LYS A 35 0.07 22.98 25.13
CA LYS A 35 -0.37 22.36 26.39
C LYS A 35 -0.91 20.95 26.17
N LYS A 36 -1.76 20.73 25.16
CA LYS A 36 -2.32 19.41 24.83
C LYS A 36 -1.24 18.44 24.34
N ARG A 37 -0.36 18.87 23.42
CA ARG A 37 0.77 18.05 22.93
C ARG A 37 1.71 17.64 24.04
N THR A 38 2.03 18.56 24.94
CA THR A 38 2.86 18.29 26.12
C THR A 38 2.22 17.20 26.99
N GLN A 39 0.91 17.30 27.26
CA GLN A 39 0.19 16.29 28.03
C GLN A 39 0.17 14.91 27.35
N MET A 40 -0.04 14.86 26.03
CA MET A 40 -0.02 13.61 25.27
C MET A 40 1.39 12.99 25.21
N GLU A 41 2.43 13.79 25.00
CA GLU A 41 3.83 13.34 25.03
C GLU A 41 4.22 12.77 26.40
N TYR A 42 3.77 13.40 27.48
CA TYR A 42 3.94 12.84 28.82
C TYR A 42 3.17 11.53 29.03
N ARG A 43 2.05 11.31 28.35
CA ARG A 43 1.31 10.03 28.45
C ARG A 43 2.05 8.92 27.72
N ILE A 44 2.49 9.15 26.49
CA ILE A 44 3.14 8.11 25.67
C ILE A 44 4.58 7.80 26.09
N SER A 45 5.25 8.75 26.76
CA SER A 45 6.61 8.55 27.31
C SER A 45 6.61 7.78 28.64
N LYS A 46 5.46 7.58 29.29
CA LYS A 46 5.38 6.72 30.48
C LYS A 46 5.71 5.28 30.13
N ASN A 47 6.29 4.56 31.10
CA ASN A 47 6.71 3.17 30.94
C ASN A 47 5.52 2.26 30.59
N MET A 48 4.34 2.50 31.18
CA MET A 48 3.09 1.79 30.88
C MET A 48 2.19 2.55 29.91
N ALA A 49 2.73 3.03 28.79
CA ALA A 49 1.90 3.64 27.76
C ALA A 49 1.08 2.57 27.03
N GLU A 50 -0.24 2.73 26.99
CA GLU A 50 -1.15 1.82 26.29
C GLU A 50 -1.30 2.20 24.81
N LYS A 51 -1.72 1.23 23.98
CA LYS A 51 -2.09 1.49 22.57
C LYS A 51 -3.12 2.63 22.48
N ALA A 52 -4.09 2.66 23.41
CA ALA A 52 -5.14 3.68 23.43
C ALA A 52 -4.59 5.11 23.54
N ASP A 53 -3.47 5.32 24.23
CA ASP A 53 -2.87 6.65 24.36
C ASP A 53 -2.25 7.13 23.05
N PHE A 54 -1.61 6.22 22.30
CA PHE A 54 -1.12 6.53 20.95
C PHE A 54 -2.26 6.86 20.01
N LEU A 55 -3.35 6.07 20.03
CA LEU A 55 -4.51 6.30 19.17
C LEU A 55 -5.19 7.65 19.47
N LYS A 56 -5.40 7.99 20.74
CA LYS A 56 -5.94 9.31 21.14
C LYS A 56 -5.06 10.46 20.67
N TYR A 57 -3.74 10.27 20.67
CA TYR A 57 -2.84 11.29 20.18
C TYR A 57 -2.91 11.45 18.67
N ILE A 58 -2.92 10.34 17.93
CA ILE A 58 -3.08 10.33 16.47
C ILE A 58 -4.41 10.98 16.07
N GLU A 59 -5.51 10.63 16.74
CA GLU A 59 -6.82 11.22 16.51
C GLU A 59 -6.81 12.74 16.73
N TYR A 60 -6.15 13.21 17.79
CA TYR A 60 -5.98 14.64 18.04
C TYR A 60 -5.21 15.36 16.93
N GLU A 61 -4.09 14.79 16.46
CA GLU A 61 -3.30 15.39 15.38
C GLU A 61 -4.03 15.33 14.03
N LEU A 62 -4.80 14.27 13.74
CA LEU A 62 -5.67 14.21 12.56
C LEU A 62 -6.75 15.30 12.59
N ASN A 63 -7.38 15.51 13.75
CA ASN A 63 -8.36 16.58 13.92
C ASN A 63 -7.74 17.98 13.81
N LEU A 64 -6.48 18.15 14.23
CA LEU A 64 -5.76 19.39 14.03
C LEU A 64 -5.46 19.63 12.53
N GLU A 65 -5.10 18.58 11.80
CA GLU A 65 -4.84 18.63 10.37
C GLU A 65 -6.10 18.96 9.55
N THR A 66 -7.25 18.37 9.88
CA THR A 66 -8.53 18.71 9.23
C THR A 66 -8.93 20.15 9.51
N LEU A 67 -8.78 20.61 10.76
CA LEU A 67 -9.03 22.00 11.13
C LEU A 67 -8.12 22.97 10.36
N ARG A 68 -6.84 22.63 10.23
CA ARG A 68 -5.86 23.42 9.47
C ARG A 68 -6.27 23.51 7.99
N LYS A 69 -6.61 22.38 7.35
CA LYS A 69 -7.07 22.33 5.96
C LYS A 69 -8.31 23.22 5.74
N ALA A 70 -9.33 23.08 6.59
CA ALA A 70 -10.54 23.89 6.50
C ALA A 70 -10.28 25.41 6.69
N ARG A 71 -9.39 25.78 7.62
CA ARG A 71 -9.01 27.19 7.83
C ARG A 71 -8.18 27.75 6.68
N LYS A 72 -7.28 26.94 6.12
CA LYS A 72 -6.48 27.31 4.94
C LYS A 72 -7.40 27.61 3.74
N GLU A 73 -8.40 26.75 3.50
CA GLU A 73 -9.41 26.96 2.46
C GLU A 73 -10.20 28.24 2.71
N ARG A 74 -10.69 28.46 3.94
CA ARG A 74 -11.46 29.67 4.30
C ARG A 74 -10.67 30.97 4.15
N LEU A 75 -9.39 30.96 4.49
CA LEU A 75 -8.53 32.14 4.41
C LEU A 75 -7.93 32.35 3.00
N GLY A 76 -8.07 31.37 2.09
CA GLY A 76 -7.53 31.43 0.74
C GLY A 76 -6.00 31.54 0.69
N ILE A 77 -5.30 31.17 1.76
CA ILE A 77 -3.85 31.32 1.87
C ILE A 77 -3.17 30.19 1.10
N LYS A 78 -2.51 30.54 0.00
CA LYS A 78 -1.57 29.66 -0.69
C LYS A 78 -0.24 29.69 0.05
N LEU A 79 -0.06 28.74 0.97
CA LEU A 79 1.25 28.42 1.52
C LEU A 79 2.16 27.95 0.37
N LYS A 80 3.46 28.29 0.43
CA LYS A 80 4.44 27.73 -0.50
C LYS A 80 4.54 26.22 -0.26
N HIS A 81 4.66 25.42 -1.32
CA HIS A 81 4.76 23.95 -1.22
C HIS A 81 5.93 23.47 -0.34
N ASP A 82 7.01 24.26 -0.25
CA ASP A 82 8.19 23.97 0.58
C ASP A 82 8.07 24.46 2.02
N SER A 83 6.94 25.08 2.39
CA SER A 83 6.72 25.56 3.76
C SER A 83 6.69 24.36 4.72
N PRO A 84 7.55 24.32 5.76
CA PRO A 84 7.54 23.27 6.76
C PRO A 84 6.15 23.04 7.35
N ALA A 85 5.37 24.11 7.52
CA ALA A 85 3.99 24.02 7.98
C ALA A 85 3.14 23.06 7.14
N GLU A 86 3.31 22.98 5.81
CA GLU A 86 2.45 22.14 4.95
C GLU A 86 2.49 20.65 5.33
N HIS A 87 3.66 20.12 5.65
CA HIS A 87 3.87 18.69 5.87
C HIS A 87 4.19 18.32 7.32
N SER A 88 4.43 19.29 8.20
CA SER A 88 4.93 19.03 9.56
C SER A 88 3.96 18.19 10.41
N ILE A 89 2.65 18.48 10.39
CA ILE A 89 1.66 17.71 11.17
C ILE A 89 1.59 16.26 10.68
N VAL A 90 1.59 16.04 9.37
CA VAL A 90 1.59 14.70 8.78
C VAL A 90 2.87 13.94 9.14
N GLY A 91 4.03 14.62 9.09
CA GLY A 91 5.31 14.05 9.53
C GLY A 91 5.31 13.67 11.01
N HIS A 92 4.67 14.48 11.86
CA HIS A 92 4.51 14.19 13.27
C HIS A 92 3.59 12.98 13.52
N ILE A 93 2.46 12.89 12.82
CA ILE A 93 1.58 11.71 12.86
C ILE A 93 2.38 10.44 12.53
N TYR A 94 3.24 10.47 11.51
CA TYR A 94 4.10 9.34 11.16
C TYR A 94 5.10 8.99 12.26
N GLN A 95 5.71 9.99 12.91
CA GLN A 95 6.61 9.74 14.06
C GLN A 95 5.89 9.08 15.24
N ILE A 96 4.63 9.47 15.51
CA ILE A 96 3.81 8.85 16.54
C ILE A 96 3.49 7.40 16.17
N PHE A 97 3.09 7.14 14.92
CA PHE A 97 2.89 5.78 14.41
C PHE A 97 4.16 4.92 14.51
N ASP A 98 5.33 5.46 14.15
CA ASP A 98 6.61 4.75 14.25
C ASP A 98 6.98 4.40 15.69
N ARG A 99 6.67 5.27 16.65
CA ARG A 99 6.83 4.99 18.08
C ARG A 99 5.83 3.92 18.54
N ALA A 100 4.58 4.01 18.09
CA ALA A 100 3.56 3.01 18.39
C ALA A 100 3.95 1.64 17.84
N LEU A 101 4.44 1.54 16.60
CA LEU A 101 4.89 0.30 15.97
C LEU A 101 6.15 -0.29 16.60
N ARG A 102 7.02 0.52 17.21
CA ARG A 102 8.17 0.01 17.99
C ARG A 102 7.72 -0.74 19.25
N LYS A 103 6.63 -0.31 19.90
CA LYS A 103 6.07 -0.98 21.08
C LYS A 103 5.06 -2.07 20.73
N PHE A 104 4.21 -1.82 19.73
CA PHE A 104 3.05 -2.63 19.35
C PHE A 104 3.15 -3.15 17.90
N GLY A 105 4.33 -3.58 17.47
CA GLY A 105 4.56 -4.04 16.09
C GLY A 105 3.76 -5.28 15.70
N GLY A 106 3.27 -6.07 16.66
CA GLY A 106 2.45 -7.25 16.41
C GLY A 106 1.01 -6.95 15.99
N ASP A 107 0.51 -5.74 16.18
CA ASP A 107 -0.90 -5.43 15.96
C ASP A 107 -1.20 -5.03 14.52
N VAL A 108 -1.89 -5.92 13.79
CA VAL A 108 -2.30 -5.72 12.40
C VAL A 108 -3.18 -4.47 12.22
N SER A 109 -4.05 -4.16 13.19
CA SER A 109 -4.96 -3.00 13.10
C SER A 109 -4.18 -1.68 13.05
N LEU A 110 -3.09 -1.58 13.82
CA LEU A 110 -2.25 -0.38 13.86
C LEU A 110 -1.51 -0.18 12.53
N TRP A 111 -1.02 -1.25 11.92
CA TRP A 111 -0.41 -1.20 10.58
C TRP A 111 -1.40 -0.73 9.52
N LEU A 112 -2.62 -1.26 9.53
CA LEU A 112 -3.66 -0.87 8.57
C LEU A 112 -4.02 0.62 8.70
N GLN A 113 -4.18 1.12 9.93
CA GLN A 113 -4.43 2.55 10.17
C GLN A 113 -3.28 3.43 9.68
N TYR A 114 -2.04 3.01 9.87
CA TYR A 114 -0.89 3.76 9.38
C TYR A 114 -0.82 3.76 7.84
N ILE A 115 -1.05 2.61 7.21
CA ILE A 115 -1.11 2.49 5.73
C ILE A 115 -2.21 3.40 5.17
N GLU A 116 -3.39 3.40 5.77
CA GLU A 116 -4.53 4.23 5.34
C GLU A 116 -4.20 5.73 5.47
N CYS A 117 -3.60 6.14 6.58
CA CYS A 117 -3.15 7.51 6.77
C CYS A 117 -2.09 7.92 5.73
N ALA A 118 -1.15 7.02 5.40
CA ALA A 118 -0.14 7.28 4.39
C ALA A 118 -0.73 7.38 2.97
N LYS A 119 -1.75 6.57 2.66
CA LYS A 119 -2.51 6.63 1.40
C LYS A 119 -3.24 7.96 1.24
N GLN A 120 -3.95 8.42 2.28
CA GLN A 120 -4.69 9.69 2.24
C GLN A 120 -3.78 10.91 2.04
N ASN A 121 -2.54 10.83 2.49
CA ASN A 121 -1.55 11.90 2.35
C ASN A 121 -0.67 11.77 1.09
N ASN A 122 -1.00 10.85 0.16
CA ASN A 122 -0.27 10.61 -1.10
C ASN A 122 1.26 10.44 -0.94
N SER A 123 1.71 9.91 0.20
CA SER A 123 3.13 9.78 0.52
C SER A 123 3.69 8.45 -0.01
N SER A 124 3.91 8.36 -1.32
CA SER A 124 4.33 7.12 -2.01
C SER A 124 5.63 6.52 -1.46
N SER A 125 6.64 7.35 -1.18
CA SER A 125 7.95 6.90 -0.67
C SER A 125 7.89 6.31 0.75
N ILE A 126 6.99 6.81 1.58
CA ILE A 126 6.76 6.31 2.95
C ILE A 126 5.99 5.01 2.87
N LEU A 127 4.97 4.96 2.00
CA LEU A 127 4.11 3.81 1.84
C LEU A 127 4.87 2.56 1.37
N GLY A 128 5.79 2.69 0.42
CA GLY A 128 6.65 1.57 -0.01
C GLY A 128 7.53 1.02 1.12
N ARG A 129 8.16 1.90 1.92
CA ARG A 129 8.94 1.49 3.11
C ARG A 129 8.06 0.83 4.16
N LEU A 130 6.84 1.34 4.34
CA LEU A 130 5.89 0.83 5.30
C LEU A 130 5.45 -0.60 4.94
N PHE A 131 5.14 -0.86 3.66
CA PHE A 131 4.82 -2.20 3.19
C PHE A 131 5.98 -3.18 3.37
N ALA A 132 7.21 -2.78 3.03
CA ALA A 132 8.39 -3.62 3.21
C ALA A 132 8.57 -4.00 4.70
N ARG A 133 8.41 -3.05 5.62
CA ARG A 133 8.51 -3.28 7.06
C ARG A 133 7.33 -4.13 7.58
N ALA A 134 6.11 -3.88 7.11
CA ALA A 134 4.93 -4.65 7.50
C ALA A 134 5.07 -6.12 7.11
N ILE A 135 5.57 -6.40 5.91
CA ILE A 135 5.84 -7.75 5.39
C ILE A 135 6.92 -8.46 6.22
N GLN A 136 7.97 -7.74 6.65
CA GLN A 136 9.03 -8.31 7.49
C GLN A 136 8.51 -8.74 8.86
N VAL A 137 7.61 -7.94 9.47
CA VAL A 137 7.04 -8.25 10.79
C VAL A 137 5.92 -9.29 10.69
N HIS A 138 5.12 -9.25 9.61
CA HIS A 138 3.93 -10.08 9.41
C HIS A 138 4.00 -10.92 8.12
N PRO A 139 4.99 -11.80 7.95
CA PRO A 139 5.15 -12.57 6.71
C PRO A 139 3.99 -13.54 6.46
N MET A 140 3.38 -14.05 7.54
CA MET A 140 2.29 -15.03 7.51
C MET A 140 0.90 -14.43 7.25
N LYS A 141 0.79 -13.10 7.07
CA LYS A 141 -0.49 -12.43 6.82
C LYS A 141 -0.59 -12.05 5.34
N PRO A 142 -1.36 -12.80 4.51
CA PRO A 142 -1.44 -12.56 3.07
C PRO A 142 -1.93 -11.15 2.70
N GLY A 143 -2.73 -10.51 3.56
CA GLY A 143 -3.28 -9.18 3.32
C GLY A 143 -2.21 -8.10 3.05
N PHE A 144 -1.08 -8.12 3.79
CA PHE A 144 0.00 -7.15 3.58
C PHE A 144 0.69 -7.33 2.22
N TRP A 145 0.85 -8.58 1.78
CA TRP A 145 1.40 -8.89 0.45
C TRP A 145 0.49 -8.42 -0.67
N ILE A 146 -0.82 -8.67 -0.53
CA ILE A 146 -1.83 -8.25 -1.51
C ILE A 146 -1.86 -6.74 -1.62
N MET A 147 -1.94 -6.03 -0.49
CA MET A 147 -1.95 -4.56 -0.49
C MET A 147 -0.67 -3.96 -1.07
N ALA A 148 0.50 -4.55 -0.77
CA ALA A 148 1.78 -4.07 -1.30
C ALA A 148 1.86 -4.25 -2.83
N ALA A 149 1.45 -5.40 -3.36
CA ALA A 149 1.49 -5.65 -4.79
C ALA A 149 0.46 -4.84 -5.58
N SER A 150 -0.76 -4.67 -5.05
CA SER A 150 -1.78 -3.77 -5.64
C SER A 150 -1.26 -2.34 -5.69
N TRP A 151 -0.59 -1.87 -4.62
CA TRP A 151 0.02 -0.54 -4.62
C TRP A 151 1.13 -0.39 -5.67
N GLU A 152 2.06 -1.36 -5.79
CA GLU A 152 3.10 -1.34 -6.83
C GLU A 152 2.52 -1.36 -8.25
N PHE A 153 1.43 -2.09 -8.46
CA PHE A 153 0.76 -2.18 -9.75
C PHE A 153 0.01 -0.88 -10.11
N GLU A 154 -0.82 -0.38 -9.21
CA GLU A 154 -1.71 0.76 -9.47
C GLU A 154 -0.98 2.10 -9.43
N GLN A 155 -0.11 2.31 -8.44
CA GLN A 155 0.51 3.62 -8.18
C GLN A 155 1.86 3.78 -8.88
N ASN A 156 2.69 2.73 -8.87
CA ASN A 156 4.02 2.79 -9.49
C ASN A 156 4.02 2.26 -10.93
N GLY A 157 2.96 1.58 -11.37
CA GLY A 157 2.91 0.92 -12.68
C GLY A 157 3.94 -0.21 -12.83
N ASN A 158 4.55 -0.66 -11.73
CA ASN A 158 5.65 -1.62 -11.75
C ASN A 158 5.14 -3.05 -11.59
N VAL A 159 4.68 -3.61 -12.70
CA VAL A 159 4.15 -4.97 -12.77
C VAL A 159 5.20 -6.01 -12.38
N GLY A 160 6.47 -5.78 -12.76
CA GLY A 160 7.57 -6.68 -12.41
C GLY A 160 7.78 -6.77 -10.90
N ALA A 161 7.75 -5.63 -10.19
CA ALA A 161 7.83 -5.61 -8.74
C ALA A 161 6.62 -6.29 -8.08
N ALA A 162 5.41 -5.99 -8.55
CA ALA A 162 4.18 -6.60 -8.05
C ALA A 162 4.19 -8.14 -8.21
N ARG A 163 4.63 -8.66 -9.36
CA ARG A 163 4.79 -10.10 -9.61
C ARG A 163 5.83 -10.73 -8.69
N LYS A 164 7.00 -10.10 -8.50
CA LYS A 164 8.03 -10.58 -7.57
C LYS A 164 7.52 -10.65 -6.13
N LEU A 165 6.75 -9.65 -5.69
CA LEU A 165 6.12 -9.63 -4.37
C LEU A 165 5.12 -10.78 -4.22
N MET A 166 4.24 -10.99 -5.19
CA MET A 166 3.25 -12.08 -5.19
C MET A 166 3.92 -13.46 -5.19
N GLN A 167 4.92 -13.69 -6.04
CA GLN A 167 5.67 -14.94 -6.08
C GLN A 167 6.41 -15.22 -4.75
N ARG A 168 6.97 -14.18 -4.11
CA ARG A 168 7.56 -14.31 -2.77
C ARG A 168 6.51 -14.63 -1.72
N ALA A 169 5.35 -13.99 -1.78
CA ALA A 169 4.25 -14.25 -0.87
C ALA A 169 3.76 -15.70 -0.98
N LEU A 170 3.65 -16.25 -2.19
CA LEU A 170 3.19 -17.62 -2.45
C LEU A 170 4.18 -18.67 -1.92
N ARG A 171 5.49 -18.37 -1.97
CA ARG A 171 6.50 -19.23 -1.34
C ARG A 171 6.37 -19.32 0.18
N ILE A 172 5.90 -18.25 0.82
CA ILE A 172 5.74 -18.17 2.29
C ILE A 172 4.38 -18.73 2.72
N ASN A 173 3.31 -18.36 2.00
CA ASN A 173 1.93 -18.72 2.32
C ASN A 173 1.26 -19.48 1.16
N PRO A 174 1.73 -20.69 0.81
CA PRO A 174 1.20 -21.44 -0.34
C PRO A 174 -0.26 -21.86 -0.14
N GLN A 175 -0.71 -22.06 1.11
CA GLN A 175 -2.09 -22.46 1.41
C GLN A 175 -3.10 -21.31 1.43
N ALA A 176 -2.66 -20.06 1.24
CA ALA A 176 -3.55 -18.92 1.28
C ALA A 176 -4.33 -18.76 -0.05
N GLU A 177 -5.56 -19.28 -0.11
CA GLU A 177 -6.44 -19.19 -1.29
C GLU A 177 -6.55 -17.76 -1.84
N LYS A 178 -6.74 -16.77 -0.95
CA LYS A 178 -6.87 -15.36 -1.31
C LYS A 178 -5.66 -14.83 -2.09
N LEU A 179 -4.46 -15.31 -1.77
CA LEU A 179 -3.23 -14.83 -2.41
C LEU A 179 -3.14 -15.31 -3.86
N TRP A 180 -3.55 -16.55 -4.13
CA TRP A 180 -3.63 -17.10 -5.48
C TRP A 180 -4.68 -16.37 -6.32
N LEU A 181 -5.86 -16.11 -5.75
CA LEU A 181 -6.93 -15.38 -6.44
C LEU A 181 -6.51 -13.95 -6.82
N GLU A 182 -5.88 -13.23 -5.90
CA GLU A 182 -5.42 -11.87 -6.18
C GLU A 182 -4.25 -11.84 -7.16
N TYR A 183 -3.35 -12.84 -7.13
CA TYR A 183 -2.29 -12.94 -8.13
C TYR A 183 -2.87 -13.25 -9.52
N PHE A 184 -3.84 -14.16 -9.60
CA PHE A 184 -4.56 -14.45 -10.83
C PHE A 184 -5.28 -13.21 -11.38
N ARG A 185 -5.98 -12.45 -10.53
CA ARG A 185 -6.62 -11.19 -10.90
C ARG A 185 -5.61 -10.17 -11.43
N LEU A 186 -4.48 -9.98 -10.75
CA LEU A 186 -3.44 -9.03 -11.15
C LEU A 186 -2.92 -9.32 -12.57
N GLU A 187 -2.68 -10.59 -12.89
CA GLU A 187 -2.22 -10.98 -14.23
C GLU A 187 -3.25 -10.70 -15.32
N TRP A 188 -4.54 -10.92 -15.04
CA TRP A 188 -5.59 -10.54 -15.98
C TRP A 188 -5.69 -9.03 -16.17
N MET A 189 -5.59 -8.26 -15.10
CA MET A 189 -5.54 -6.80 -15.18
C MET A 189 -4.37 -6.33 -16.04
N PHE A 190 -3.21 -6.98 -15.92
CA PHE A 190 -2.05 -6.68 -16.75
C PHE A 190 -2.25 -7.00 -18.22
N ILE A 191 -2.84 -8.17 -18.54
CA ILE A 191 -3.18 -8.55 -19.92
C ILE A 191 -4.11 -7.54 -20.54
N ASN A 192 -5.15 -7.11 -19.83
CA ASN A 192 -6.08 -6.10 -20.31
C ASN A 192 -5.41 -4.75 -20.51
N LEU A 193 -4.57 -4.31 -19.57
CA LEU A 193 -3.79 -3.07 -19.73
C LEU A 193 -2.94 -3.10 -21.01
N LEU A 194 -2.35 -4.25 -21.34
CA LEU A 194 -1.57 -4.41 -22.56
C LEU A 194 -2.43 -4.44 -23.83
N LYS A 195 -3.62 -5.09 -23.79
CA LYS A 195 -4.59 -5.06 -24.89
C LYS A 195 -5.04 -3.62 -25.18
N GLU A 196 -5.44 -2.88 -24.15
CA GLU A 196 -5.85 -1.48 -24.27
C GLU A 196 -4.71 -0.60 -24.79
N ARG A 197 -3.49 -0.80 -24.27
CA ARG A 197 -2.31 -0.08 -24.77
C ARG A 197 -2.05 -0.35 -26.26
N ARG A 198 -2.23 -1.59 -26.73
CA ARG A 198 -2.09 -1.94 -28.17
C ARG A 198 -3.16 -1.29 -29.02
N LYS A 199 -4.42 -1.33 -28.58
CA LYS A 199 -5.55 -0.66 -29.27
C LYS A 199 -5.26 0.83 -29.46
N VAL A 200 -4.81 1.51 -28.40
CA VAL A 200 -4.44 2.94 -28.45
C VAL A 200 -3.24 3.18 -29.39
N LEU A 201 -2.27 2.28 -29.43
CA LEU A 201 -1.11 2.38 -30.32
C LEU A 201 -1.42 1.99 -31.78
N GLY A 202 -2.65 1.56 -32.10
CA GLY A 202 -3.07 1.19 -33.45
C GLY A 202 -2.35 -0.04 -34.02
N LEU A 203 -1.71 -0.85 -33.16
CA LEU A 203 -1.06 -2.08 -33.57
C LEU A 203 -2.14 -3.12 -33.89
N LYS A 204 -2.28 -3.50 -35.16
CA LYS A 204 -3.15 -4.61 -35.57
C LYS A 204 -2.51 -5.93 -35.10
N ASP A 205 -3.31 -6.83 -34.54
CA ASP A 205 -2.88 -8.17 -34.18
C ASP A 205 -2.48 -8.92 -35.46
N GLN A 206 -1.18 -9.04 -35.69
CA GLN A 206 -0.69 -10.04 -36.64
C GLN A 206 -0.78 -11.39 -35.92
N GLU A 207 -1.90 -12.09 -36.13
CA GLU A 207 -2.04 -13.50 -35.81
C GLU A 207 -1.04 -14.28 -36.65
N GLN A 208 0.10 -14.62 -36.05
CA GLN A 208 0.96 -15.69 -36.55
C GLN A 208 0.91 -16.81 -35.51
N GLU A 209 0.14 -17.85 -35.83
CA GLU A 209 0.16 -19.14 -35.15
C GLU A 209 1.56 -19.75 -35.27
N GLY A 210 2.42 -19.47 -34.30
CA GLY A 210 3.70 -20.14 -34.12
C GLY A 210 3.58 -21.11 -32.94
N GLN A 211 3.76 -22.41 -33.19
CA GLN A 211 3.87 -23.44 -32.17
C GLN A 211 4.92 -23.05 -31.11
N ILE A 212 4.60 -23.15 -29.83
CA ILE A 212 5.50 -22.82 -28.72
C ILE A 212 5.93 -24.11 -28.03
N GLU A 213 7.16 -24.55 -28.33
CA GLU A 213 7.90 -25.47 -27.47
C GLU A 213 8.21 -24.76 -26.15
N ILE A 214 7.99 -25.43 -25.02
CA ILE A 214 8.23 -24.93 -23.67
C ILE A 214 9.74 -24.98 -23.39
N PRO A 215 10.47 -23.84 -23.29
CA PRO A 215 11.89 -23.89 -22.94
C PRO A 215 12.05 -24.11 -21.43
N GLN A 216 12.88 -25.08 -21.08
CA GLN A 216 13.25 -25.40 -19.71
C GLN A 216 13.98 -24.21 -19.06
N LEU A 217 13.80 -24.11 -17.74
CA LEU A 217 14.29 -23.06 -16.85
C LEU A 217 15.82 -22.94 -16.91
N GLU A 218 16.32 -21.82 -17.43
CA GLU A 218 17.64 -21.29 -17.06
C GLU A 218 17.53 -19.83 -16.63
N GLU A 219 18.23 -19.57 -15.53
CA GLU A 219 18.25 -18.33 -14.78
C GLU A 219 18.95 -17.19 -15.55
N GLU A 220 18.59 -15.96 -15.19
CA GLU A 220 19.34 -14.74 -15.51
C GLU A 220 19.46 -14.36 -17.00
N LYS A 221 18.44 -13.65 -17.48
CA LYS A 221 18.60 -12.50 -18.39
C LYS A 221 17.36 -11.63 -18.27
N GLU A 222 17.55 -10.32 -18.21
CA GLU A 222 16.49 -9.32 -18.36
C GLU A 222 15.73 -9.61 -19.64
N SER A 223 14.66 -10.40 -19.52
CA SER A 223 13.92 -10.88 -20.66
C SER A 223 13.14 -9.69 -21.20
N THR A 224 13.62 -9.14 -22.31
CA THR A 224 12.76 -8.59 -23.35
C THR A 224 11.68 -9.63 -23.63
N PHE A 225 10.58 -9.54 -22.87
CA PHE A 225 9.46 -10.46 -22.96
C PHE A 225 8.89 -10.28 -24.36
N SER A 226 9.15 -11.26 -25.20
CA SER A 226 8.58 -11.37 -26.53
C SER A 226 7.07 -11.15 -26.42
N LEU A 227 6.61 -10.04 -27.01
CA LEU A 227 5.21 -9.60 -27.11
C LEU A 227 4.31 -10.58 -27.93
N LYS A 228 4.73 -11.83 -28.11
CA LYS A 228 4.13 -12.77 -29.08
C LYS A 228 3.23 -13.85 -28.49
N SER A 229 2.90 -13.82 -27.20
CA SER A 229 1.81 -14.67 -26.70
C SER A 229 1.06 -14.04 -25.55
N PHE A 230 -0.11 -13.51 -25.88
CA PHE A 230 -1.07 -12.86 -24.98
C PHE A 230 -2.19 -13.80 -24.54
N ASP A 231 -2.02 -15.10 -24.75
CA ASP A 231 -3.03 -16.15 -24.57
C ASP A 231 -3.37 -16.46 -23.10
N GLY A 232 -3.03 -15.59 -22.16
CA GLY A 232 -3.30 -15.86 -20.74
C GLY A 232 -2.51 -17.04 -20.17
N ILE A 233 -1.38 -17.40 -20.79
CA ILE A 233 -0.52 -18.53 -20.38
C ILE A 233 -0.13 -18.40 -18.90
N VAL A 234 0.24 -17.18 -18.47
CA VAL A 234 0.63 -16.93 -17.08
C VAL A 234 -0.53 -17.18 -16.09
N PRO A 235 -1.74 -16.62 -16.27
CA PRO A 235 -2.93 -17.01 -15.50
C PRO A 235 -3.19 -18.52 -15.47
N ILE A 236 -3.05 -19.24 -16.58
CA ILE A 236 -3.25 -20.70 -16.64
C ILE A 236 -2.24 -21.44 -15.77
N ILE A 237 -0.96 -21.06 -15.84
CA ILE A 237 0.10 -21.65 -15.03
C ILE A 237 -0.19 -21.42 -13.54
N ILE A 238 -0.62 -20.21 -13.18
CA ILE A 238 -0.98 -19.87 -11.80
C ILE A 238 -2.12 -20.74 -11.32
N TYR A 239 -3.17 -20.92 -12.14
CA TYR A 239 -4.30 -21.78 -11.79
C TYR A 239 -3.87 -23.24 -11.60
N LYS A 240 -3.07 -23.81 -12.51
CA LYS A 240 -2.55 -25.18 -12.38
C LYS A 240 -1.70 -25.36 -11.12
N ASN A 241 -0.83 -24.40 -10.82
CA ASN A 241 -0.01 -24.40 -9.61
C ASN A 241 -0.86 -24.21 -8.35
N ALA A 242 -1.95 -23.45 -8.43
CA ALA A 242 -2.89 -23.32 -7.32
C ALA A 242 -3.63 -24.64 -7.10
N CYS A 243 -4.12 -25.33 -8.14
CA CYS A 243 -4.82 -26.62 -8.02
C CYS A 243 -3.94 -27.72 -7.43
N SER A 244 -2.63 -27.72 -7.69
CA SER A 244 -1.72 -28.70 -7.09
C SER A 244 -1.53 -28.50 -5.57
N VAL A 245 -1.72 -27.26 -5.09
CA VAL A 245 -1.55 -26.88 -3.68
C VAL A 245 -2.88 -26.81 -2.93
N LEU A 246 -3.95 -26.36 -3.60
CA LEU A 246 -5.27 -26.06 -3.07
C LEU A 246 -6.33 -26.92 -3.78
N GLN A 247 -6.79 -27.95 -3.10
CA GLN A 247 -7.90 -28.79 -3.56
C GLN A 247 -9.26 -28.25 -3.09
N SER A 248 -9.44 -26.92 -3.03
CA SER A 248 -10.69 -26.31 -2.54
C SER A 248 -11.67 -26.01 -3.69
N GLN A 249 -12.93 -26.45 -3.53
CA GLN A 249 -14.00 -26.16 -4.50
C GLN A 249 -14.39 -24.66 -4.51
N SER A 250 -14.12 -23.94 -3.42
CA SER A 250 -14.31 -22.48 -3.32
C SER A 250 -13.38 -21.72 -4.27
N PHE A 251 -12.13 -22.17 -4.38
CA PHE A 251 -11.13 -21.53 -5.24
C PHE A 251 -11.56 -21.58 -6.71
N HIS A 252 -12.03 -22.75 -7.17
CA HIS A 252 -12.46 -22.97 -8.55
C HIS A 252 -13.61 -22.02 -8.94
N LYS A 253 -14.61 -21.88 -8.06
CA LYS A 253 -15.75 -20.96 -8.28
C LYS A 253 -15.30 -19.50 -8.35
N ASN A 254 -14.45 -19.08 -7.42
CA ASN A 254 -13.94 -17.71 -7.36
C ASN A 254 -13.02 -17.38 -8.56
N ALA A 255 -12.16 -18.32 -8.96
CA ALA A 255 -11.30 -18.17 -10.13
C ALA A 255 -12.12 -18.08 -11.42
N LEU A 256 -13.19 -18.86 -11.53
CA LEU A 256 -14.12 -18.82 -12.67
C LEU A 256 -14.89 -17.50 -12.72
N GLU A 257 -15.33 -16.97 -11.57
CA GLU A 257 -15.97 -15.65 -11.50
C GLU A 257 -15.02 -14.54 -11.95
N ILE A 258 -13.76 -14.57 -11.51
CA ILE A 258 -12.74 -13.61 -11.94
C ILE A 258 -12.47 -13.75 -13.45
N ALA A 259 -12.33 -14.98 -13.96
CA ALA A 259 -12.10 -15.21 -15.38
C ALA A 259 -13.24 -14.66 -16.25
N LYS A 260 -14.50 -14.83 -15.84
CA LYS A 260 -15.68 -14.30 -16.55
C LYS A 260 -15.68 -12.77 -16.71
N GLN A 261 -14.99 -12.04 -15.85
CA GLN A 261 -14.91 -10.58 -15.93
C GLN A 261 -14.00 -10.08 -17.06
N TYR A 262 -13.21 -10.96 -17.70
CA TYR A 262 -12.18 -10.56 -18.65
C TYR A 262 -12.37 -11.20 -20.03
N GLU A 263 -12.35 -10.36 -21.08
CA GLU A 263 -12.48 -10.77 -22.48
C GLU A 263 -11.24 -11.58 -22.95
N GLY A 264 -11.47 -12.73 -23.60
CA GLY A 264 -10.42 -13.65 -24.06
C GLY A 264 -9.97 -14.68 -23.01
N SER A 265 -10.74 -14.86 -21.94
CA SER A 265 -10.50 -15.87 -20.90
C SER A 265 -11.07 -17.25 -21.24
N GLU A 266 -11.63 -17.46 -22.43
CA GLU A 266 -12.34 -18.69 -22.83
C GLU A 266 -11.50 -19.96 -22.64
N LYS A 267 -10.22 -19.94 -23.05
CA LYS A 267 -9.28 -21.06 -22.82
C LYS A 267 -9.07 -21.37 -21.34
N CYS A 268 -9.04 -20.33 -20.50
CA CYS A 268 -8.93 -20.47 -19.05
C CYS A 268 -10.23 -20.96 -18.43
N GLN A 269 -11.37 -20.45 -18.88
CA GLN A 269 -12.69 -20.89 -18.41
C GLN A 269 -12.94 -22.36 -18.73
N ALA A 270 -12.61 -22.81 -19.96
CA ALA A 270 -12.70 -24.21 -20.35
C ALA A 270 -11.86 -25.11 -19.43
N LEU A 271 -10.60 -24.72 -19.18
CA LEU A 271 -9.72 -25.45 -18.25
C LEU A 271 -10.23 -25.49 -16.81
N ILE A 272 -10.89 -24.42 -16.33
CA ILE A 272 -11.46 -24.36 -14.97
C ILE A 272 -12.74 -25.21 -14.88
N ILE A 273 -13.51 -25.34 -15.96
CA ILE A 273 -14.74 -26.13 -16.02
C ILE A 273 -14.43 -27.63 -16.17
N GLU A 274 -13.33 -28.00 -16.83
CA GLU A 274 -12.90 -29.40 -17.01
C GLU A 274 -12.27 -30.04 -15.75
N THR A 275 -11.77 -29.23 -14.80
CA THR A 275 -11.17 -29.65 -13.53
C THR A 275 -12.16 -29.67 -12.37
#